data_AF-A0A918DDQ0-F1
#
_entry.id   AF-A0A918DDQ0-F1
#
_cell.length_a   1.000
_cell.length_b   1.000
_cell.length_c   1.000
_cell.angle_alpha   90.00
_cell.angle_beta   90.00
_cell.angle_gamma   90.00
#
_symmetry.space_group_name_H-M   'P 1'
#
loop_
_entity.id
_entity.type
_entity.pdbx_description
1 polymer ?
#
loop_
_entity_poly.entity_id
_entity_poly.type
_entity_poly.pdbx_seq_one_letter_code
_entity_poly.pdbx_strand_id
1 'polypeptide(L)' 'MARNAVARHGASIVLACRAFGVSETCYRDCPKLRAENEEIADLLVGLTDARKTWGFALCFL' A
#
# COMPACT_ATOMS: atom_id res chain seq x y z
N MET A 1 -9.27 2.09 0.06
CA MET A 1 -10.51 1.97 0.87
C MET A 1 -11.18 3.32 1.10
N ALA A 2 -10.57 4.27 1.82
CA ALA A 2 -11.17 5.60 2.04
C ALA A 2 -11.56 6.33 0.74
N ARG A 3 -10.71 6.33 -0.29
CA ARG A 3 -11.03 6.89 -1.61
C ARG A 3 -12.23 6.22 -2.29
N ASN A 4 -12.41 4.91 -2.11
CA ASN A 4 -13.57 4.19 -2.65
C ASN A 4 -14.86 4.60 -1.93
N ALA A 5 -14.81 4.86 -0.63
CA ALA A 5 -15.99 5.33 0.11
C ALA A 5 -16.43 6.73 -0.34
N VAL A 6 -15.48 7.63 -0.59
CA VAL A 6 -15.78 8.95 -1.16
C VAL A 6 -16.33 8.81 -2.59
N ALA A 7 -15.68 8.01 -3.44
CA ALA A 7 -16.05 7.88 -4.85
C ALA A 7 -17.36 7.13 -5.10
N ARG A 8 -17.67 6.08 -4.32
CA ARG A 8 -18.83 5.20 -4.53
C ARG A 8 -20.04 5.57 -3.68
N HIS A 9 -19.83 6.21 -2.54
CA HIS A 9 -20.88 6.48 -1.57
C HIS A 9 -21.03 7.98 -1.24
N GLY A 10 -20.25 8.87 -1.87
CA GLY A 10 -20.33 10.31 -1.64
C GLY A 10 -19.95 10.73 -0.21
N ALA A 11 -19.25 9.86 0.54
CA ALA A 11 -18.81 10.18 1.89
C ALA A 11 -17.87 11.39 1.87
N SER A 12 -17.93 12.24 2.89
CA SER A 12 -16.95 13.31 3.03
C SER A 12 -15.56 12.73 3.30
N ILE A 13 -14.51 13.41 2.84
CA ILE A 13 -13.13 12.97 3.06
C ILE A 13 -12.84 12.78 4.55
N VAL A 14 -13.30 13.70 5.40
CA VAL A 14 -13.14 13.64 6.85
C VAL A 14 -13.80 12.39 7.44
N LEU A 15 -15.03 12.09 7.02
CA LEU A 15 -15.77 10.92 7.48
C LEU A 15 -15.09 9.63 7.05
N ALA A 16 -14.67 9.56 5.77
CA ALA A 16 -13.95 8.41 5.26
C ALA A 16 -12.61 8.22 6.00
N CYS A 17 -11.83 9.29 6.19
CA CYS A 17 -10.55 9.23 6.90
C CYS A 17 -10.70 8.71 8.32
N ARG A 18 -11.69 9.21 9.08
CA ARG A 18 -12.00 8.72 10.43
C ARG A 18 -12.46 7.27 10.44
N ALA A 19 -13.36 6.89 9.54
CA ALA A 19 -13.90 5.53 9.48
C ALA A 19 -12.83 4.48 9.16
N PHE A 20 -11.83 4.83 8.35
CA PHE A 20 -10.74 3.93 7.96
C PHE A 20 -9.45 4.14 8.74
N GLY A 21 -9.42 5.04 9.74
CA GLY A 21 -8.23 5.30 10.56
C GLY A 21 -7.03 5.86 9.76
N VAL A 22 -7.28 6.54 8.65
CA VAL A 22 -6.22 7.14 7.82
C VAL A 22 -6.19 8.65 8.01
N SER A 23 -5.00 9.26 7.91
CA SER A 23 -4.89 10.71 7.93
C SER A 23 -5.40 11.32 6.63
N GLU A 24 -5.88 12.56 6.68
CA GLU A 24 -6.26 13.30 5.47
C GLU A 24 -5.06 13.54 4.54
N THR A 25 -3.85 13.67 5.10
CA THR A 25 -2.61 13.73 4.32
C THR A 25 -2.39 12.45 3.54
N CYS A 26 -2.49 11.28 4.17
CA CYS A 26 -2.42 9.98 3.51
C CYS A 26 -3.54 9.80 2.46
N TYR A 27 -4.74 10.32 2.72
CA TYR A 27 -5.82 10.31 1.73
C TYR A 27 -5.47 11.10 0.47
N ARG A 28 -4.87 12.29 0.62
CA ARG A 28 -4.51 13.20 -0.49
C ARG A 28 -3.25 12.76 -1.22
N ASP A 29 -2.25 12.26 -0.48
CA ASP A 29 -1.03 11.73 -1.06
C ASP A 29 -1.33 10.45 -1.83
N CYS A 30 -1.33 10.56 -3.15
CA CYS A 30 -1.39 9.40 -4.01
C CYS A 30 -0.05 8.64 -3.88
N PRO A 31 -0.04 7.30 -3.78
CA PRO A 31 1.21 6.55 -3.89
C PRO A 31 1.86 6.88 -5.22
N LYS A 32 2.98 7.63 -5.17
CA LYS A 32 3.64 8.22 -6.35
C LYS A 32 4.32 7.16 -7.22
N LEU A 33 4.58 5.98 -6.68
CA LEU A 33 5.56 5.03 -7.20
C LEU A 33 5.02 3.59 -7.25
N ARG A 34 3.80 3.38 -7.73
CA ARG A 34 3.26 2.00 -7.82
C ARG A 34 4.12 1.10 -8.72
N ALA A 35 4.60 1.60 -9.86
CA ALA A 35 5.42 0.82 -10.78
C ALA A 35 6.82 0.53 -10.22
N GLU A 36 7.49 1.54 -9.66
CA GLU A 36 8.79 1.34 -8.99
C GLU A 36 8.66 0.41 -7.78
N ASN A 37 7.56 0.49 -7.02
CA ASN A 37 7.31 -0.44 -5.92
C ASN A 37 7.07 -1.87 -6.40
N GLU A 38 6.46 -2.06 -7.58
CA GLU A 38 6.28 -3.37 -8.22
C GLU A 38 7.65 -3.93 -8.65
N GLU A 39 8.51 -3.13 -9.29
CA GLU A 39 9.89 -3.53 -9.65
C GLU A 39 10.75 -3.85 -8.42
N ILE A 40 10.68 -3.04 -7.37
CA ILE A 40 11.36 -3.30 -6.10
C ILE A 40 10.84 -4.62 -5.49
N ALA A 41 9.53 -4.86 -5.51
CA ALA A 41 8.97 -6.10 -5.00
C ALA A 41 9.49 -7.33 -5.76
N ASP A 42 9.53 -7.27 -7.10
CA ASP A 42 10.06 -8.35 -7.94
C ASP A 42 11.55 -8.62 -7.65
N LEU A 43 12.36 -7.57 -7.48
CA LEU A 43 13.76 -7.69 -7.09
C LEU A 43 13.93 -8.32 -5.71
N LEU A 44 13.09 -7.94 -4.75
CA LEU A 44 13.10 -8.49 -3.39
C LEU A 44 12.68 -9.96 -3.35
N VAL A 45 11.69 -10.35 -4.17
CA VAL A 45 11.29 -11.75 -4.34
C VAL A 45 12.43 -12.56 -4.96
N GLY A 46 13.07 -12.06 -6.03
CA GLY A 46 14.21 -12.73 -6.65
C GLY A 46 15.39 -12.93 -5.69
N LEU A 47 15.71 -11.92 -4.87
CA LEU A 47 16.75 -12.02 -3.83
C LEU A 47 16.41 -13.05 -2.75
N THR A 48 15.14 -13.13 -2.40
CA THR A 48 14.62 -14.07 -1.42
C THR A 48 14.74 -15.52 -1.90
N ASP A 49 14.32 -15.78 -3.14
CA ASP A 49 14.39 -17.11 -3.75
C ASP A 49 15.83 -17.58 -3.91
N ALA A 50 16.74 -16.66 -4.24
CA ALA A 50 18.17 -16.92 -4.33
C ALA A 50 18.84 -17.16 -2.96
N ARG A 51 18.25 -16.68 -1.86
CA ARG A 51 18.87 -16.70 -0.53
C ARG A 51 17.91 -17.15 0.58
N LYS A 52 17.45 -18.40 0.47
CA LYS A 52 16.47 -19.06 1.37
C LYS A 52 16.83 -19.11 2.87
N THR A 53 18.08 -18.86 3.24
CA THR A 53 18.55 -18.89 4.64
C THR A 53 18.51 -17.52 5.33
N TRP A 54 18.24 -16.44 4.59
CA TRP A 54 18.08 -15.11 5.17
C TRP A 54 16.57 -14.89 5.33
N GLY A 55 16.09 -14.78 6.57
CA GLY A 55 14.65 -14.76 6.95
C GLY A 55 13.77 -13.68 6.31
N PHE A 56 14.25 -12.99 5.28
CA PHE A 56 13.53 -12.06 4.43
C PHE A 56 12.33 -12.70 3.71
N ALA A 57 12.41 -14.01 3.42
CA ALA A 57 11.34 -14.75 2.75
C ALA A 57 9.99 -14.74 3.47
N LEU A 58 10.00 -14.56 4.79
CA LEU A 58 8.80 -14.59 5.61
C LEU A 58 8.05 -13.25 5.62
N CYS A 59 8.62 -12.17 5.08
CA CYS A 59 7.98 -10.84 5.07
C CYS A 59 6.97 -10.63 3.93
N PHE A 60 6.98 -11.49 2.89
CA PHE A 60 6.17 -11.32 1.68
C PHE A 60 5.18 -12.48 1.43
N LEU A 61 5.00 -13.37 2.41
CA LEU A 61 4.00 -14.45 2.40
C LEU A 61 2.63 -13.99 2.93
#